data_AF-A0A9P0NJ18-F1
#
_entry.id   AF-A0A9P0NJ18-F1
#
_cell.length_a   1.000
_cell.length_b   1.000
_cell.length_c   1.000
_cell.angle_alpha   90.00
_cell.angle_beta   90.00
_cell.angle_gamma   90.00
#
_symmetry.space_group_name_H-M   'P 1'
#
loop_
_entity.id
_entity.type
_entity.pdbx_description
1 polymer ?
#
loop_
_entity_poly.entity_id
_entity_poly.type
_entity_poly.pdbx_seq_one_letter_code
_entity_poly.pdbx_strand_id
1 'polypeptide(L)'
;MSLKVFKEHAELFPIRDVPAVVAVFRRELEKKEPDLLLLSLVAGAIENTMTSVRPTTEVSVAVTTETNFDFDQAPLRLPDVELHIVEALYTKFYSVIKSSIDPLHFDERDGHASRELVKRVSDVIWNTLTRSYYKDRAHLQSMYSYLTGSKLDCFGVAFAVVAACQILGYNDVHLALSEDHAWVVFGPDGSENAEVTWHGKGNEDKRGQKIKDSGPGHRSWLYVNGHPVVCNRHMEVSALVSSINPSINQSNDALEVATLQKHLLWLLYDEGHLSKFPLALGNLGDLEELNATPGRPHCTILFEEAISAARIYYNDMFVYPYTYQGGYFYRHNMIKDAFASWANASQVISKYNFSKDDEELYKEMMDIAYELIPYSLKEMTCGKSRSILNNPQCYAYVLLIYDGLCLWEEDGTTPVLHIKWAKHFINSISKFDDSVRTRLIILEPKDSENDTDLIQDYHDNNMNNNNRPLPKEILNTIPGTEEETKSELHPGIEALTAACSERILNREFLLQGGGEPFVGSSDSLPIPTTTPQTPILETTIKDDEPETKIVLKSKKMRSMKDLLIAKKLNTQAISLQMSAQSQGGKRHAPRDTAEPISRRSRRNN
;
A
#
# COMPACT_ATOMS: atom_id res chain seq x y z
N MET A 1 16.38 7.97 -34.42
CA MET A 1 16.22 7.21 -33.16
C MET A 1 15.14 6.14 -33.28
N SER A 2 13.93 6.41 -33.81
CA SER A 2 12.86 5.38 -33.91
C SER A 2 13.30 4.10 -34.65
N LEU A 3 13.97 4.23 -35.80
CA LEU A 3 14.50 3.10 -36.57
C LEU A 3 15.50 2.20 -35.82
N LYS A 4 16.13 2.68 -34.72
CA LYS A 4 17.06 1.86 -33.93
C LYS A 4 16.32 1.02 -32.89
N VAL A 5 15.33 1.61 -32.21
CA VAL A 5 14.46 0.93 -31.24
C VAL A 5 13.77 -0.26 -31.88
N PHE A 6 13.18 -0.09 -33.07
CA PHE A 6 12.41 -1.16 -33.72
C PHE A 6 13.27 -2.26 -34.36
N LYS A 7 14.51 -1.98 -34.75
CA LYS A 7 15.42 -3.01 -35.29
C LYS A 7 15.76 -4.08 -34.26
N GLU A 8 15.85 -3.69 -33.00
CA GLU A 8 16.21 -4.59 -31.89
C GLU A 8 15.08 -5.57 -31.55
N HIS A 9 13.84 -5.25 -31.92
CA HIS A 9 12.66 -6.08 -31.64
C HIS A 9 12.04 -6.69 -32.88
N ALA A 10 12.51 -6.36 -34.09
CA ALA A 10 11.86 -6.75 -35.33
C ALA A 10 11.65 -8.27 -35.48
N GLU A 11 12.55 -9.08 -34.90
CA GLU A 11 12.45 -10.54 -34.89
C GLU A 11 11.35 -11.11 -33.97
N LEU A 12 10.91 -10.32 -32.98
CA LEU A 12 9.85 -10.71 -32.03
C LEU A 12 8.45 -10.36 -32.55
N PHE A 13 8.36 -9.65 -33.68
CA PHE A 13 7.10 -9.28 -34.32
C PHE A 13 6.81 -10.16 -35.54
N PRO A 14 5.53 -10.45 -35.84
CA PRO A 14 4.34 -10.02 -35.11
C PRO A 14 4.17 -10.78 -33.78
N ILE A 15 3.71 -10.06 -32.75
CA ILE A 15 3.43 -10.66 -31.45
C ILE A 15 2.09 -11.39 -31.55
N ARG A 16 2.07 -12.68 -31.17
CA ARG A 16 0.89 -13.56 -31.32
C ARG A 16 0.51 -14.32 -30.07
N ASP A 17 1.35 -14.30 -29.05
CA ASP A 17 1.16 -15.04 -27.80
C ASP A 17 1.79 -14.29 -26.63
N VAL A 18 1.43 -14.71 -25.41
CA VAL A 18 1.95 -14.13 -24.16
C VAL A 18 3.49 -14.25 -24.07
N PRO A 19 4.12 -15.41 -24.37
CA PRO A 19 5.58 -15.53 -24.35
C PRO A 19 6.31 -14.50 -25.23
N ALA A 20 5.78 -14.18 -26.41
CA ALA A 20 6.36 -13.15 -27.28
C ALA A 20 6.31 -11.75 -26.64
N VAL A 21 5.20 -11.39 -25.96
CA VAL A 21 5.12 -10.13 -25.20
C VAL A 21 6.15 -10.12 -24.07
N VAL A 22 6.21 -11.20 -23.30
CA VAL A 22 7.18 -11.36 -22.19
C VAL A 22 8.62 -11.23 -22.70
N ALA A 23 8.92 -11.75 -23.90
CA ALA A 23 10.24 -11.61 -24.52
C ALA A 23 10.59 -10.15 -24.87
N VAL A 24 9.62 -9.37 -25.38
CA VAL A 24 9.81 -7.92 -25.61
C VAL A 24 10.08 -7.19 -24.30
N PHE A 25 9.29 -7.45 -23.26
CA PHE A 25 9.47 -6.85 -21.94
C PHE A 25 10.83 -7.22 -21.32
N ARG A 26 11.21 -8.50 -21.37
CA ARG A 26 12.51 -8.96 -20.86
C ARG A 26 13.67 -8.24 -21.54
N ARG A 27 13.64 -8.13 -22.87
CA ARG A 27 14.69 -7.44 -23.64
C ARG A 27 14.80 -5.95 -23.30
N GLU A 28 13.68 -5.30 -23.00
CA GLU A 28 13.70 -3.90 -22.55
C GLU A 28 14.17 -3.77 -21.10
N LEU A 29 13.82 -4.70 -20.21
CA LEU A 29 14.23 -4.68 -18.80
C LEU A 29 15.74 -4.91 -18.61
N GLU A 30 16.41 -5.59 -19.55
CA GLU A 30 17.89 -5.69 -19.59
C GLU A 30 18.57 -4.32 -19.78
N LYS A 31 17.85 -3.32 -20.30
CA LYS A 31 18.37 -1.96 -20.51
C LYS A 31 18.27 -1.16 -19.22
N LYS A 32 19.21 -0.21 -19.06
CA LYS A 32 19.13 0.79 -17.99
C LYS A 32 17.90 1.70 -18.14
N GLU A 33 17.53 2.00 -19.38
CA GLU A 33 16.41 2.87 -19.75
C GLU A 33 15.45 2.06 -20.65
N PRO A 34 14.58 1.20 -20.09
CA PRO A 34 13.52 0.55 -20.85
C PRO A 34 12.61 1.59 -21.52
N ASP A 35 12.24 1.36 -22.78
CA ASP A 35 11.40 2.28 -23.55
C ASP A 35 9.94 2.17 -23.10
N LEU A 36 9.51 3.13 -22.28
CA LEU A 36 8.17 3.17 -21.69
C LEU A 36 7.07 3.28 -22.75
N LEU A 37 7.33 4.02 -23.82
CA LEU A 37 6.35 4.22 -24.90
C LEU A 37 6.14 2.91 -25.66
N LEU A 38 7.22 2.22 -26.05
CA LEU A 38 7.13 0.93 -26.73
C LEU A 38 6.32 -0.08 -25.91
N LEU A 39 6.69 -0.26 -24.64
CA LEU A 39 6.04 -1.25 -23.76
C LEU A 39 4.56 -0.91 -23.54
N SER A 40 4.23 0.37 -23.35
CA SER A 40 2.85 0.82 -23.17
C SER A 40 2.00 0.67 -24.44
N LEU A 41 2.61 0.84 -25.62
CA LEU A 41 1.92 0.60 -26.89
C LEU A 41 1.62 -0.89 -27.11
N VAL A 42 2.57 -1.78 -26.81
CA VAL A 42 2.40 -3.23 -26.96
C VAL A 42 1.33 -3.74 -25.99
N ALA A 43 1.46 -3.45 -24.70
CA ALA A 43 0.49 -3.88 -23.69
C ALA A 43 -0.91 -3.28 -23.95
N GLY A 44 -0.96 -1.98 -24.26
CA GLY A 44 -2.21 -1.29 -24.54
C GLY A 44 -2.93 -1.76 -25.80
N ALA A 45 -2.19 -2.15 -26.85
CA ALA A 45 -2.77 -2.72 -28.06
C ALA A 45 -3.49 -4.05 -27.80
N ILE A 46 -2.86 -4.92 -26.99
CA ILE A 46 -3.43 -6.23 -26.62
C ILE A 46 -4.64 -6.02 -25.72
N GLU A 47 -4.51 -5.23 -24.66
CA GLU A 47 -5.61 -4.94 -23.73
C GLU A 47 -6.82 -4.39 -24.48
N ASN A 48 -6.65 -3.30 -25.25
CA ASN A 48 -7.76 -2.64 -25.90
C ASN A 48 -8.46 -3.55 -26.92
N THR A 49 -7.69 -4.34 -27.68
CA THR A 49 -8.26 -5.27 -28.65
C THR A 49 -9.06 -6.39 -27.96
N MET A 50 -8.56 -6.89 -26.82
CA MET A 50 -9.16 -8.03 -26.11
C MET A 50 -10.29 -7.65 -25.16
N THR A 51 -10.40 -6.39 -24.74
CA THR A 51 -11.48 -5.91 -23.84
C THR A 51 -12.49 -5.02 -24.54
N SER A 52 -12.07 -4.19 -25.50
CA SER A 52 -12.94 -3.17 -26.11
C SER A 52 -13.44 -3.54 -27.52
N VAL A 53 -12.70 -4.36 -28.28
CA VAL A 53 -12.94 -4.58 -29.72
C VAL A 53 -13.03 -6.07 -30.10
N ARG A 54 -13.21 -6.98 -29.13
CA ARG A 54 -13.10 -8.44 -29.33
C ARG A 54 -13.58 -8.88 -30.73
N PRO A 55 -12.68 -9.38 -31.59
CA PRO A 55 -13.10 -10.07 -32.79
C PRO A 55 -14.05 -11.18 -32.34
N THR A 56 -15.20 -11.31 -33.00
CA THR A 56 -16.09 -12.46 -32.84
C THR A 56 -15.41 -13.71 -33.40
N THR A 57 -14.33 -14.16 -32.78
CA THR A 57 -13.87 -15.54 -32.90
C THR A 57 -14.58 -16.30 -31.80
N GLU A 58 -15.72 -16.88 -32.19
CA GLU A 58 -16.39 -17.93 -31.44
C GLU A 58 -15.40 -19.09 -31.24
N VAL A 59 -14.62 -19.04 -30.16
CA VAL A 59 -14.14 -20.27 -29.54
C VAL A 59 -15.17 -20.58 -28.47
N SER A 60 -16.22 -21.27 -28.88
CA SER A 60 -17.16 -21.93 -27.98
C SER A 60 -16.39 -23.02 -27.23
N VAL A 61 -15.71 -22.64 -26.16
CA VAL A 61 -15.24 -23.61 -25.17
C VAL A 61 -16.49 -24.12 -24.46
N ALA A 62 -16.94 -25.30 -24.86
CA ALA A 62 -17.99 -26.02 -24.16
C ALA A 62 -17.45 -26.35 -22.75
N VAL A 63 -17.79 -25.51 -21.77
CA VAL A 63 -17.56 -25.81 -20.36
C VAL A 63 -18.56 -26.90 -19.98
N THR A 64 -18.15 -28.16 -20.11
CA THR A 64 -18.81 -29.27 -19.44
C THR A 64 -18.22 -29.38 -18.03
N THR A 65 -19.09 -29.51 -17.05
CA THR A 65 -18.81 -29.49 -15.60
C THR A 65 -17.91 -30.62 -15.08
N GLU A 66 -17.26 -31.40 -15.95
CA GLU A 66 -16.54 -32.62 -15.57
C GLU A 66 -15.14 -32.76 -16.18
N THR A 67 -14.55 -31.69 -16.73
CA THR A 67 -13.13 -31.69 -17.11
C THR A 67 -12.39 -30.61 -16.33
N ASN A 68 -11.37 -31.01 -15.57
CA ASN A 68 -10.35 -30.10 -15.06
C ASN A 68 -9.71 -29.41 -16.28
N PHE A 69 -10.19 -28.21 -16.60
CA PHE A 69 -9.62 -27.40 -17.67
C PHE A 69 -8.28 -26.89 -17.15
N ASP A 70 -7.20 -27.44 -17.69
CA ASP A 70 -5.85 -27.01 -17.33
C ASP A 70 -5.58 -25.66 -18.03
N PHE A 71 -5.78 -24.57 -17.29
CA PHE A 71 -5.63 -23.18 -17.77
C PHE A 71 -4.23 -22.91 -18.34
N ASP A 72 -3.22 -23.68 -17.92
CA ASP A 72 -1.82 -23.53 -18.35
C ASP A 72 -1.54 -24.21 -19.70
N GLN A 73 -2.44 -25.06 -20.23
CA GLN A 73 -2.21 -25.83 -21.46
C GLN A 73 -2.99 -25.35 -22.69
N ALA A 74 -3.94 -24.42 -22.53
CA ALA A 74 -4.63 -23.83 -23.67
C ALA A 74 -3.75 -22.71 -24.29
N PRO A 75 -3.33 -22.81 -25.57
CA PRO A 75 -2.60 -21.73 -26.22
C PRO A 75 -3.53 -20.52 -26.37
N LEU A 76 -3.45 -19.58 -25.43
CA LEU A 76 -4.16 -18.31 -25.47
C LEU A 76 -3.55 -17.48 -26.61
N ARG A 77 -4.24 -17.49 -27.75
CA ARG A 77 -3.82 -16.71 -28.92
C ARG A 77 -4.16 -15.24 -28.70
N LEU A 78 -3.14 -14.39 -28.74
CA LEU A 78 -3.30 -12.95 -28.70
C LEU A 78 -3.59 -12.40 -30.11
N PRO A 79 -4.20 -11.21 -30.22
CA PRO A 79 -4.32 -10.52 -31.50
C PRO A 79 -2.93 -10.20 -32.05
N ASP A 80 -2.75 -10.40 -33.35
CA ASP A 80 -1.49 -10.11 -34.03
C ASP A 80 -1.16 -8.60 -33.88
N VAL A 81 -0.13 -8.29 -33.07
CA VAL A 81 0.41 -6.92 -32.96
C VAL A 81 1.52 -6.78 -33.98
N GLU A 82 1.26 -6.01 -35.02
CA GLU A 82 2.17 -5.80 -36.15
C GLU A 82 3.17 -4.67 -35.86
N LEU A 83 4.45 -4.89 -36.20
CA LEU A 83 5.53 -3.95 -35.92
C LEU A 83 5.28 -2.57 -36.54
N HIS A 84 4.81 -2.54 -37.79
CA HIS A 84 4.60 -1.29 -38.52
C HIS A 84 3.50 -0.43 -37.90
N ILE A 85 2.51 -1.03 -37.22
CA ILE A 85 1.45 -0.29 -36.50
C ILE A 85 2.05 0.35 -35.25
N VAL A 86 2.82 -0.40 -34.48
CA VAL A 86 3.49 0.11 -33.28
C VAL A 86 4.48 1.21 -33.65
N GLU A 87 5.27 1.04 -34.71
CA GLU A 87 6.22 2.05 -35.21
C GLU A 87 5.52 3.34 -35.66
N ALA A 88 4.38 3.22 -36.35
CA ALA A 88 3.60 4.37 -36.77
C ALA A 88 3.05 5.16 -35.57
N LEU A 89 2.50 4.46 -34.56
CA LEU A 89 2.01 5.08 -33.33
C LEU A 89 3.16 5.74 -32.55
N TYR A 90 4.26 5.02 -32.37
CA TYR A 90 5.45 5.55 -31.70
C TYR A 90 5.96 6.83 -32.38
N THR A 91 6.10 6.79 -33.71
CA THR A 91 6.57 7.93 -34.51
C THR A 91 5.61 9.11 -34.41
N LYS A 92 4.29 8.85 -34.36
CA LYS A 92 3.27 9.89 -34.12
C LYS A 92 3.49 10.58 -32.78
N PHE A 93 3.64 9.84 -31.68
CA PHE A 93 3.89 10.44 -30.36
C PHE A 93 5.20 11.22 -30.33
N TYR A 94 6.28 10.59 -30.80
CA TYR A 94 7.61 11.20 -30.86
C TYR A 94 7.59 12.53 -31.60
N SER A 95 6.89 12.59 -32.74
CA SER A 95 6.74 13.81 -33.54
C SER A 95 5.95 14.90 -32.82
N VAL A 96 4.86 14.54 -32.12
CA VAL A 96 4.07 15.50 -31.33
C VAL A 96 4.92 16.14 -30.24
N ILE A 97 5.70 15.34 -29.50
CA ILE A 97 6.53 15.84 -28.40
C ILE A 97 7.69 16.70 -28.92
N LYS A 98 8.48 16.19 -29.87
CA LYS A 98 9.66 16.91 -30.41
C LYS A 98 9.30 18.17 -31.21
N SER A 99 8.10 18.26 -31.78
CA SER A 99 7.65 19.48 -32.47
C SER A 99 7.07 20.53 -31.53
N SER A 100 6.56 20.13 -30.36
CA SER A 100 5.90 21.03 -29.42
C SER A 100 6.83 21.63 -28.36
N ILE A 101 8.00 21.00 -28.17
CA ILE A 101 8.94 21.32 -27.10
C ILE A 101 10.34 21.38 -27.69
N ASP A 102 10.95 22.56 -27.62
CA ASP A 102 12.35 22.77 -27.95
C ASP A 102 13.20 22.68 -26.67
N PRO A 103 14.00 21.62 -26.49
CA PRO A 103 14.81 21.44 -25.29
C PRO A 103 15.80 22.57 -25.02
N LEU A 104 16.26 23.28 -26.07
CA LEU A 104 17.23 24.38 -25.94
C LEU A 104 16.71 25.56 -25.11
N HIS A 105 15.39 25.70 -24.99
CA HIS A 105 14.77 26.74 -24.18
C HIS A 105 14.78 26.43 -22.67
N PHE A 106 15.21 25.23 -22.27
CA PHE A 106 15.14 24.74 -20.89
C PHE A 106 16.48 24.21 -20.37
N ASP A 107 17.55 24.28 -21.16
CA ASP A 107 18.85 23.62 -20.95
C ASP A 107 19.76 24.32 -19.91
N GLU A 108 19.17 25.09 -18.99
CA GLU A 108 19.92 25.89 -18.01
C GLU A 108 20.43 25.07 -16.81
N ARG A 109 20.05 23.77 -16.67
CA ARG A 109 20.29 22.95 -15.46
C ARG A 109 21.06 21.65 -15.70
N ASP A 110 22.21 21.69 -16.36
CA ASP A 110 23.14 20.54 -16.48
C ASP A 110 22.45 19.23 -16.91
N GLY A 111 21.47 19.30 -17.82
CA GLY A 111 20.72 18.14 -18.32
C GLY A 111 19.58 17.63 -17.42
N HIS A 112 19.22 18.33 -16.34
CA HIS A 112 18.07 18.01 -15.49
C HIS A 112 16.82 18.80 -15.88
N ALA A 113 15.66 18.21 -15.65
CA ALA A 113 14.39 18.84 -15.97
C ALA A 113 14.09 20.02 -15.03
N SER A 114 13.57 21.11 -15.59
CA SER A 114 12.99 22.21 -14.82
C SER A 114 11.49 22.02 -14.61
N ARG A 115 10.92 22.68 -13.61
CA ARG A 115 9.48 22.68 -13.36
C ARG A 115 8.70 23.23 -14.56
N GLU A 116 9.23 24.25 -15.21
CA GLU A 116 8.66 24.89 -16.38
C GLU A 116 8.60 23.91 -17.56
N LEU A 117 9.66 23.12 -17.76
CA LEU A 117 9.68 22.05 -18.75
C LEU A 117 8.63 20.99 -18.44
N VAL A 118 8.60 20.45 -17.22
CA VAL A 118 7.64 19.43 -16.80
C VAL A 118 6.20 19.90 -16.98
N LYS A 119 5.91 21.14 -16.58
CA LYS A 119 4.60 21.76 -16.79
C LYS A 119 4.27 21.91 -18.27
N ARG A 120 5.25 22.29 -19.09
CA ARG A 120 5.07 22.40 -20.54
C ARG A 120 4.76 21.06 -21.18
N VAL A 121 5.45 19.99 -20.78
CA VAL A 121 5.16 18.61 -21.23
C VAL A 121 3.74 18.22 -20.82
N SER A 122 3.37 18.43 -19.55
CA SER A 122 2.00 18.18 -19.06
C SER A 122 0.95 18.96 -19.87
N ASP A 123 1.21 20.21 -20.24
CA ASP A 123 0.30 21.01 -21.06
C ASP A 123 0.17 20.49 -22.49
N VAL A 124 1.26 20.00 -23.09
CA VAL A 124 1.19 19.38 -24.43
C VAL A 124 0.27 18.16 -24.38
N ILE A 125 0.50 17.24 -23.44
CA ILE A 125 -0.33 16.03 -23.27
C ILE A 125 -1.78 16.43 -23.00
N TRP A 126 -2.03 17.31 -22.04
CA TRP A 126 -3.37 17.73 -21.66
C TRP A 126 -4.16 18.36 -22.82
N ASN A 127 -3.53 19.27 -23.58
CA ASN A 127 -4.22 19.99 -24.66
C ASN A 127 -4.54 19.12 -25.86
N THR A 128 -3.85 17.99 -26.01
CA THR A 128 -4.13 16.98 -27.03
C THR A 128 -5.19 15.96 -26.62
N LEU A 129 -5.63 15.95 -25.35
CA LEU A 129 -6.73 15.10 -24.92
C LEU A 129 -8.07 15.63 -25.44
N THR A 130 -9.01 14.70 -25.61
CA THR A 130 -10.40 15.01 -25.94
C THR A 130 -11.01 15.86 -24.82
N ARG A 131 -11.66 16.98 -25.15
CA ARG A 131 -12.18 17.93 -24.16
C ARG A 131 -13.23 17.36 -23.20
N SER A 132 -13.99 16.36 -23.65
CA SER A 132 -15.06 15.76 -22.86
C SER A 132 -15.12 14.26 -23.11
N TYR A 133 -14.84 13.49 -22.06
CA TYR A 133 -15.05 12.05 -21.97
C TYR A 133 -15.17 11.66 -20.49
N TYR A 134 -15.72 10.48 -20.25
CA TYR A 134 -15.76 9.89 -18.91
C TYR A 134 -14.35 9.47 -18.52
N LYS A 135 -13.77 10.20 -17.56
CA LYS A 135 -12.39 10.01 -17.08
C LYS A 135 -12.19 8.69 -16.33
N ASP A 136 -13.23 8.21 -15.65
CA ASP A 136 -13.24 6.96 -14.89
C ASP A 136 -13.61 5.74 -15.76
N ARG A 137 -13.51 5.87 -17.10
CA ARG A 137 -13.76 4.77 -18.02
C ARG A 137 -12.53 3.85 -18.05
N ALA A 138 -12.75 2.54 -18.00
CA ALA A 138 -11.69 1.55 -18.17
C ALA A 138 -10.94 1.67 -19.51
N HIS A 139 -9.72 1.13 -19.55
CA HIS A 139 -8.84 1.06 -20.74
C HIS A 139 -8.32 2.41 -21.23
N LEU A 140 -8.11 3.37 -20.32
CA LEU A 140 -7.59 4.72 -20.60
C LEU A 140 -6.18 4.98 -20.01
N GLN A 141 -5.52 3.98 -19.48
CA GLN A 141 -4.23 4.09 -18.82
C GLN A 141 -3.01 4.05 -19.77
N SER A 142 -3.16 3.52 -20.98
CA SER A 142 -2.03 3.24 -21.89
C SER A 142 -1.79 4.31 -22.96
N MET A 143 -0.54 4.39 -23.45
CA MET A 143 -0.17 5.23 -24.60
C MET A 143 -0.92 4.83 -25.88
N TYR A 144 -1.36 3.57 -25.98
CA TYR A 144 -2.20 3.11 -27.08
C TYR A 144 -3.57 3.84 -27.08
N SER A 145 -4.21 3.95 -25.91
CA SER A 145 -5.48 4.67 -25.75
C SER A 145 -5.35 6.15 -26.09
N TYR A 146 -4.23 6.77 -25.67
CA TYR A 146 -3.91 8.14 -26.03
C TYR A 146 -3.76 8.36 -27.54
N LEU A 147 -3.03 7.50 -28.25
CA LEU A 147 -2.73 7.72 -29.67
C LEU A 147 -3.84 7.33 -30.62
N THR A 148 -4.71 6.40 -30.21
CA THR A 148 -5.86 5.93 -31.00
C THR A 148 -7.14 6.69 -30.66
N GLY A 149 -7.34 7.05 -29.38
CA GLY A 149 -8.58 7.66 -28.88
C GLY A 149 -8.42 9.05 -28.27
N SER A 150 -7.19 9.55 -28.06
CA SER A 150 -6.90 10.85 -27.41
C SER A 150 -7.60 10.99 -26.07
N LYS A 151 -7.57 9.92 -25.28
CA LYS A 151 -8.17 9.83 -23.93
C LYS A 151 -7.16 9.16 -23.01
N LEU A 152 -7.07 9.67 -21.79
CA LEU A 152 -6.25 9.09 -20.73
C LEU A 152 -7.00 9.17 -19.39
N ASP A 153 -6.72 8.28 -18.45
CA ASP A 153 -7.10 8.47 -17.05
C ASP A 153 -6.02 9.26 -16.28
N CYS A 154 -6.18 9.41 -14.96
CA CYS A 154 -5.26 10.19 -14.14
C CYS A 154 -3.82 9.64 -14.21
N PHE A 155 -3.67 8.31 -14.02
CA PHE A 155 -2.40 7.60 -14.10
C PHE A 155 -1.79 7.69 -15.49
N GLY A 156 -2.59 7.44 -16.54
CA GLY A 156 -2.15 7.45 -17.92
C GLY A 156 -1.58 8.81 -18.34
N VAL A 157 -2.13 9.93 -17.85
CA VAL A 157 -1.55 11.26 -18.08
C VAL A 157 -0.20 11.42 -17.39
N ALA A 158 -0.06 11.01 -16.13
CA ALA A 158 1.22 11.09 -15.44
C ALA A 158 2.28 10.22 -16.13
N PHE A 159 1.92 8.99 -16.51
CA PHE A 159 2.77 8.08 -17.27
C PHE A 159 3.18 8.66 -18.63
N ALA A 160 2.25 9.27 -19.36
CA ALA A 160 2.53 9.91 -20.65
C ALA A 160 3.52 11.08 -20.53
N VAL A 161 3.46 11.83 -19.42
CA VAL A 161 4.43 12.90 -19.14
C VAL A 161 5.83 12.33 -18.90
N VAL A 162 5.96 11.26 -18.13
CA VAL A 162 7.26 10.58 -17.90
C VAL A 162 7.82 10.02 -19.20
N ALA A 163 7.01 9.34 -20.01
CA ALA A 163 7.43 8.82 -21.31
C ALA A 163 7.84 9.95 -22.29
N ALA A 164 7.15 11.09 -22.27
CA ALA A 164 7.52 12.26 -23.06
C ALA A 164 8.85 12.86 -22.61
N CYS A 165 9.09 12.96 -21.30
CA CYS A 165 10.37 13.42 -20.75
C CYS A 165 11.53 12.48 -21.13
N GLN A 166 11.31 11.16 -21.09
CA GLN A 166 12.27 10.16 -21.55
C GLN A 166 12.67 10.38 -23.02
N ILE A 167 11.69 10.63 -23.91
CA ILE A 167 11.93 10.94 -25.33
C ILE A 167 12.72 12.24 -25.53
N LEU A 168 12.50 13.22 -24.65
CA LEU A 168 13.23 14.48 -24.67
C LEU A 168 14.68 14.32 -24.18
N GLY A 169 15.01 13.22 -23.49
CA GLY A 169 16.33 12.92 -22.93
C GLY A 169 16.46 13.25 -21.44
N TYR A 170 15.36 13.60 -20.77
CA TYR A 170 15.34 13.91 -19.35
C TYR A 170 15.09 12.65 -18.54
N ASN A 171 16.18 11.94 -18.25
CA ASN A 171 16.14 10.68 -17.51
C ASN A 171 15.97 10.88 -15.99
N ASP A 172 16.00 12.11 -15.50
CA ASP A 172 15.77 12.47 -14.09
C ASP A 172 14.29 12.57 -13.71
N VAL A 173 13.39 12.66 -14.69
CA VAL A 173 11.94 12.74 -14.46
C VAL A 173 11.37 11.34 -14.22
N HIS A 174 10.82 11.11 -13.04
CA HIS A 174 10.29 9.81 -12.63
C HIS A 174 8.85 9.90 -12.15
N LEU A 175 8.14 8.77 -12.28
CA LEU A 175 6.79 8.62 -11.76
C LEU A 175 6.81 8.48 -10.24
N ALA A 176 5.89 9.16 -9.57
CA ALA A 176 5.59 8.95 -8.16
C ALA A 176 4.12 8.54 -8.01
N LEU A 177 3.88 7.53 -7.19
CA LEU A 177 2.57 6.91 -7.02
C LEU A 177 2.19 6.85 -5.55
N SER A 178 0.96 7.25 -5.26
CA SER A 178 0.27 6.89 -4.03
C SER A 178 -0.65 5.70 -4.28
N GLU A 179 -1.54 5.46 -3.32
CA GLU A 179 -2.60 4.45 -3.43
C GLU A 179 -3.73 4.86 -4.38
N ASP A 180 -3.88 6.14 -4.72
CA ASP A 180 -5.00 6.66 -5.54
C ASP A 180 -4.62 7.84 -6.47
N HIS A 181 -3.34 8.20 -6.54
CA HIS A 181 -2.89 9.33 -7.37
C HIS A 181 -1.48 9.16 -7.91
N ALA A 182 -1.20 9.90 -8.98
CA ALA A 182 0.07 9.85 -9.69
C ALA A 182 0.57 11.26 -10.04
N TRP A 183 1.86 11.49 -9.82
CA TRP A 183 2.54 12.73 -10.18
C TRP A 183 3.99 12.44 -10.60
N VAL A 184 4.80 13.48 -10.80
CA VAL A 184 6.21 13.30 -11.17
C VAL A 184 7.16 13.92 -10.16
N VAL A 185 8.32 13.29 -10.03
CA VAL A 185 9.49 13.79 -9.30
C VAL A 185 10.64 14.02 -10.29
N PHE A 186 11.49 15.01 -10.04
CA PHE A 186 12.56 15.40 -10.96
C PHE A 186 13.65 16.25 -10.27
N GLY A 187 14.68 16.60 -11.03
CA GLY A 187 15.84 17.37 -10.56
C GLY A 187 17.00 16.49 -10.07
N PRO A 188 18.13 17.10 -9.68
CA PRO A 188 19.41 16.40 -9.45
C PRO A 188 19.36 15.19 -8.51
N ASP A 189 18.51 15.24 -7.49
CA ASP A 189 18.32 14.17 -6.50
C ASP A 189 16.85 13.71 -6.40
N GLY A 190 16.00 14.01 -7.40
CA GLY A 190 14.55 13.82 -7.29
C GLY A 190 13.90 14.74 -6.23
N SER A 191 14.56 15.85 -5.90
CA SER A 191 14.15 16.78 -4.84
C SER A 191 12.91 17.61 -5.18
N GLU A 192 12.59 17.74 -6.46
CA GLU A 192 11.40 18.44 -6.92
C GLU A 192 10.27 17.47 -7.24
N ASN A 193 9.03 17.93 -7.03
CA ASN A 193 7.83 17.23 -7.46
C ASN A 193 6.86 18.21 -8.12
N ALA A 194 6.02 17.72 -9.02
CA ALA A 194 4.97 18.51 -9.65
C ALA A 194 3.73 17.68 -9.94
N GLU A 195 2.57 18.26 -9.66
CA GLU A 195 1.30 17.77 -10.21
C GLU A 195 1.33 17.87 -11.74
N VAL A 196 0.90 16.81 -12.42
CA VAL A 196 0.86 16.79 -13.90
C VAL A 196 -0.49 16.34 -14.44
N THR A 197 -1.37 15.88 -13.56
CA THR A 197 -2.70 15.35 -13.88
C THR A 197 -3.75 15.90 -12.92
N TRP A 198 -5.00 15.47 -13.07
CA TRP A 198 -6.09 15.79 -12.16
C TRP A 198 -6.23 14.70 -11.10
N HIS A 199 -6.89 15.02 -9.99
CA HIS A 199 -7.41 14.05 -9.04
C HIS A 199 -8.88 14.34 -8.73
N GLY A 200 -9.68 13.29 -8.60
CA GLY A 200 -11.11 13.37 -8.29
C GLY A 200 -11.94 14.17 -9.29
N LYS A 201 -13.07 14.70 -8.79
CA LYS A 201 -14.08 15.44 -9.58
C LYS A 201 -13.95 16.97 -9.42
N GLY A 202 -12.87 17.44 -8.82
CA GLY A 202 -12.61 18.86 -8.61
C GLY A 202 -12.32 19.61 -9.92
N ASN A 203 -12.70 20.88 -9.97
CA ASN A 203 -12.43 21.77 -11.12
C ASN A 203 -11.11 22.57 -10.98
N GLU A 204 -10.32 22.31 -9.93
CA GLU A 204 -9.07 23.03 -9.68
C GLU A 204 -7.92 22.40 -10.48
N ASP A 205 -7.33 23.15 -11.40
CA ASP A 205 -6.12 22.74 -12.11
C ASP A 205 -4.90 22.94 -11.19
N LYS A 206 -4.48 21.85 -10.55
CA LYS A 206 -3.30 21.83 -9.69
C LYS A 206 -1.99 21.62 -10.47
N ARG A 207 -2.03 21.40 -11.79
CA ARG A 207 -0.84 21.01 -12.58
C ARG A 207 0.27 22.07 -12.51
N GLY A 208 1.50 21.61 -12.35
CA GLY A 208 2.73 22.40 -12.16
C GLY A 208 3.00 22.79 -10.71
N GLN A 209 1.99 22.70 -9.82
CA GLN A 209 2.17 23.02 -8.42
C GLN A 209 2.99 21.93 -7.71
N LYS A 210 3.70 22.35 -6.67
CA LYS A 210 4.38 21.44 -5.73
C LYS A 210 3.33 20.73 -4.89
N ILE A 211 3.56 19.45 -4.59
CA ILE A 211 2.70 18.68 -3.71
C ILE A 211 2.81 19.23 -2.28
N LYS A 212 1.65 19.49 -1.64
CA LYS A 212 1.55 20.18 -0.34
C LYS A 212 1.38 19.18 0.81
N ASP A 213 2.38 18.34 1.05
CA ASP A 213 2.29 17.29 2.10
C ASP A 213 3.15 17.53 3.33
N SER A 214 3.71 18.72 3.48
CA SER A 214 4.71 19.01 4.51
C SER A 214 4.39 20.29 5.29
N GLY A 215 3.10 20.61 5.42
CA GLY A 215 2.65 21.59 6.41
C GLY A 215 2.54 20.92 7.79
N PRO A 216 2.94 21.58 8.89
CA PRO A 216 2.66 21.08 10.23
C PRO A 216 1.16 20.82 10.41
N GLY A 217 0.79 19.55 10.65
CA GLY A 217 -0.60 19.14 10.91
C GLY A 217 -1.42 18.66 9.71
N HIS A 218 -0.86 18.56 8.49
CA HIS A 218 -1.57 17.99 7.33
C HIS A 218 -1.01 16.60 6.98
N ARG A 219 -1.80 15.54 7.22
CA ARG A 219 -1.42 14.14 6.97
C ARG A 219 -2.37 13.51 5.96
N SER A 220 -2.07 13.66 4.67
CA SER A 220 -2.96 13.24 3.58
C SER A 220 -2.68 11.79 3.16
N TRP A 221 -3.74 10.98 3.02
CA TRP A 221 -3.66 9.64 2.45
C TRP A 221 -3.40 9.67 0.94
N LEU A 222 -4.07 10.60 0.23
CA LEU A 222 -3.85 10.82 -1.21
C LEU A 222 -2.37 10.91 -1.61
N TYR A 223 -1.52 11.46 -0.75
CA TYR A 223 -0.09 11.58 -0.99
C TYR A 223 0.79 10.78 -0.02
N VAL A 224 0.19 9.78 0.64
CA VAL A 224 0.85 8.81 1.53
C VAL A 224 1.69 9.47 2.63
N ASN A 225 1.26 10.65 3.11
CA ASN A 225 1.97 11.46 4.11
C ASN A 225 3.46 11.66 3.76
N GLY A 226 3.75 11.90 2.47
CA GLY A 226 5.12 12.11 1.99
C GLY A 226 5.96 10.84 1.80
N HIS A 227 5.35 9.65 1.85
CA HIS A 227 6.01 8.36 1.61
C HIS A 227 5.46 7.64 0.35
N PRO A 228 5.39 8.30 -0.82
CA PRO A 228 4.91 7.65 -2.05
C PRO A 228 5.91 6.62 -2.58
N VAL A 229 5.45 5.75 -3.47
CA VAL A 229 6.33 4.94 -4.32
C VAL A 229 6.99 5.87 -5.32
N VAL A 230 8.28 6.16 -5.14
CA VAL A 230 9.10 6.88 -6.12
C VAL A 230 9.75 5.86 -7.05
N CYS A 231 9.31 5.82 -8.30
CA CYS A 231 9.76 4.82 -9.25
C CYS A 231 11.13 5.14 -9.83
N ASN A 232 11.91 4.09 -10.11
CA ASN A 232 12.91 4.14 -11.18
C ASN A 232 12.26 3.66 -12.50
N ARG A 233 13.04 3.57 -13.59
CA ARG A 233 12.51 3.13 -14.89
C ARG A 233 11.90 1.73 -14.87
N HIS A 234 12.53 0.78 -14.18
CA HIS A 234 11.99 -0.59 -14.06
C HIS A 234 10.69 -0.62 -13.25
N MET A 235 10.58 0.18 -12.19
CA MET A 235 9.34 0.34 -11.41
C MET A 235 8.24 1.07 -12.19
N GLU A 236 8.57 1.95 -13.13
CA GLU A 236 7.60 2.53 -14.07
C GLU A 236 7.04 1.46 -15.02
N VAL A 237 7.86 0.50 -15.45
CA VAL A 237 7.37 -0.69 -16.15
C VAL A 237 6.48 -1.52 -15.22
N SER A 238 6.83 -1.68 -13.95
CA SER A 238 5.97 -2.36 -12.96
C SER A 238 4.63 -1.65 -12.77
N ALA A 239 4.62 -0.32 -12.74
CA ALA A 239 3.40 0.48 -12.66
C ALA A 239 2.55 0.31 -13.92
N LEU A 240 3.15 0.34 -15.11
CA LEU A 240 2.47 0.07 -16.37
C LEU A 240 1.82 -1.32 -16.37
N VAL A 241 2.55 -2.36 -15.99
CA VAL A 241 2.03 -3.73 -15.94
C VAL A 241 0.92 -3.86 -14.90
N SER A 242 1.08 -3.23 -13.73
CA SER A 242 0.04 -3.22 -12.69
C SER A 242 -1.22 -2.49 -13.12
N SER A 243 -1.10 -1.51 -14.03
CA SER A 243 -2.23 -0.76 -14.58
C SER A 243 -3.02 -1.52 -15.66
N ILE A 244 -2.51 -2.66 -16.17
CA ILE A 244 -3.24 -3.46 -17.16
C ILE A 244 -4.60 -3.86 -16.58
N ASN A 245 -5.66 -3.65 -17.35
CA ASN A 245 -7.03 -3.90 -16.88
C ASN A 245 -7.68 -5.04 -17.68
N PRO A 246 -7.82 -6.24 -17.08
CA PRO A 246 -8.48 -7.38 -17.73
C PRO A 246 -10.00 -7.22 -17.93
N SER A 247 -10.67 -6.30 -17.22
CA SER A 247 -12.13 -6.26 -17.17
C SER A 247 -12.77 -5.83 -18.48
N ILE A 248 -13.72 -6.62 -18.97
CA ILE A 248 -14.54 -6.33 -20.16
C ILE A 248 -15.78 -5.54 -19.76
N ASN A 249 -16.38 -5.96 -18.65
CA ASN A 249 -17.54 -5.33 -18.03
C ASN A 249 -17.54 -5.67 -16.53
N GLN A 250 -18.59 -5.26 -15.81
CA GLN A 250 -18.68 -5.43 -14.35
C GLN A 250 -18.62 -6.88 -13.84
N SER A 251 -18.79 -7.88 -14.70
CA SER A 251 -18.86 -9.28 -14.29
C SER A 251 -18.01 -10.23 -15.14
N ASN A 252 -17.20 -9.72 -16.06
CA ASN A 252 -16.40 -10.55 -16.96
C ASN A 252 -15.03 -9.93 -17.21
N ASP A 253 -14.00 -10.75 -17.09
CA ASP A 253 -12.62 -10.39 -17.41
C ASP A 253 -12.11 -11.17 -18.64
N ALA A 254 -11.16 -10.57 -19.35
CA ALA A 254 -10.43 -11.21 -20.42
C ALA A 254 -9.28 -12.05 -19.84
N LEU A 255 -9.46 -13.37 -19.87
CA LEU A 255 -8.49 -14.34 -19.37
C LEU A 255 -7.09 -14.14 -19.98
N GLU A 256 -7.02 -13.82 -21.27
CA GLU A 256 -5.76 -13.58 -21.99
C GLU A 256 -4.99 -12.39 -21.41
N VAL A 257 -5.71 -11.32 -21.05
CA VAL A 257 -5.14 -10.08 -20.50
C VAL A 257 -4.72 -10.29 -19.05
N ALA A 258 -5.53 -10.99 -18.24
CA ALA A 258 -5.17 -11.37 -16.87
C ALA A 258 -3.93 -12.28 -16.85
N THR A 259 -3.86 -13.25 -17.77
CA THR A 259 -2.71 -14.15 -17.92
C THR A 259 -1.45 -13.39 -18.34
N LEU A 260 -1.58 -12.44 -19.28
CA LEU A 260 -0.49 -11.57 -19.68
C LEU A 260 0.03 -10.75 -18.50
N GLN A 261 -0.86 -10.10 -17.76
CA GLN A 261 -0.51 -9.30 -16.58
C GLN A 261 0.23 -10.16 -15.54
N LYS A 262 -0.28 -11.36 -15.23
CA LYS A 262 0.34 -12.30 -14.29
C LYS A 262 1.77 -12.68 -14.72
N HIS A 263 1.99 -13.03 -15.99
CA HIS A 263 3.31 -13.40 -16.49
C HIS A 263 4.30 -12.23 -16.47
N LEU A 264 3.86 -11.02 -16.79
CA LEU A 264 4.69 -9.82 -16.74
C LEU A 264 5.03 -9.43 -15.29
N LEU A 265 4.09 -9.56 -14.36
CA LEU A 265 4.35 -9.34 -12.94
C LEU A 265 5.34 -10.37 -12.38
N TRP A 266 5.24 -11.65 -12.76
CA TRP A 266 6.25 -12.64 -12.39
C TRP A 266 7.63 -12.33 -12.96
N LEU A 267 7.72 -11.87 -14.21
CA LEU A 267 8.99 -11.42 -14.78
C LEU A 267 9.61 -10.29 -13.93
N LEU A 268 8.81 -9.30 -13.56
CA LEU A 268 9.26 -8.17 -12.73
C LEU A 268 9.60 -8.59 -11.30
N TYR A 269 8.91 -9.60 -10.77
CA TYR A 269 9.19 -10.19 -9.47
C TYR A 269 10.56 -10.86 -9.47
N ASP A 270 10.83 -11.70 -10.48
CA ASP A 270 12.08 -12.45 -10.62
C ASP A 270 13.30 -11.55 -10.77
N GLU A 271 13.13 -10.42 -11.48
CA GLU A 271 14.17 -9.39 -11.63
C GLU A 271 14.27 -8.44 -10.42
N GLY A 272 13.47 -8.65 -9.37
CA GLY A 272 13.50 -7.89 -8.11
C GLY A 272 12.87 -6.49 -8.18
N HIS A 273 12.18 -6.15 -9.27
CA HIS A 273 11.58 -4.84 -9.50
C HIS A 273 10.28 -4.61 -8.72
N LEU A 274 9.66 -5.67 -8.16
CA LEU A 274 8.48 -5.56 -7.29
C LEU A 274 8.81 -5.41 -5.79
N SER A 275 10.06 -5.62 -5.38
CA SER A 275 10.47 -5.65 -3.96
C SER A 275 10.13 -4.37 -3.16
N LYS A 276 10.02 -3.23 -3.85
CA LYS A 276 9.65 -1.94 -3.27
C LYS A 276 8.27 -1.45 -3.73
N PHE A 277 7.43 -2.31 -4.30
CA PHE A 277 6.15 -1.89 -4.89
C PHE A 277 4.98 -2.68 -4.25
N PRO A 278 4.47 -2.25 -3.07
CA PRO A 278 3.45 -2.99 -2.32
C PRO A 278 2.18 -3.30 -3.12
N LEU A 279 1.70 -2.33 -3.91
CA LEU A 279 0.45 -2.48 -4.68
C LEU A 279 0.57 -3.50 -5.82
N ALA A 280 1.75 -3.62 -6.42
CA ALA A 280 2.02 -4.58 -7.50
C ALA A 280 2.17 -6.01 -6.95
N LEU A 281 2.77 -6.16 -5.76
CA LEU A 281 2.79 -7.42 -5.03
C LEU A 281 1.38 -7.87 -4.65
N GLY A 282 0.54 -6.94 -4.18
CA GLY A 282 -0.88 -7.20 -3.92
C GLY A 282 -1.65 -7.66 -5.16
N ASN A 283 -1.47 -6.95 -6.28
CA ASN A 283 -2.08 -7.32 -7.57
C ASN A 283 -1.63 -8.73 -8.04
N LEU A 284 -0.33 -9.05 -7.94
CA LEU A 284 0.16 -10.40 -8.23
C LEU A 284 -0.45 -11.45 -7.30
N GLY A 285 -0.62 -11.11 -6.01
CA GLY A 285 -1.28 -11.96 -5.02
C GLY A 285 -2.73 -12.30 -5.41
N ASP A 286 -3.52 -11.31 -5.83
CA ASP A 286 -4.89 -11.52 -6.30
C ASP A 286 -4.93 -12.39 -7.57
N LEU A 287 -4.01 -12.19 -8.52
CA LEU A 287 -3.92 -13.01 -9.74
C LEU A 287 -3.53 -14.47 -9.46
N GLU A 288 -2.65 -14.69 -8.48
CA GLU A 288 -2.26 -16.03 -8.03
C GLU A 288 -3.35 -16.72 -7.21
N GLU A 289 -4.18 -15.97 -6.47
CA GLU A 289 -5.37 -16.51 -5.82
C GLU A 289 -6.38 -17.03 -6.87
N LEU A 290 -6.58 -16.27 -7.96
CA LEU A 290 -7.49 -16.65 -9.02
C LEU A 290 -7.01 -17.89 -9.79
N ASN A 291 -5.71 -17.95 -10.13
CA ASN A 291 -5.12 -19.08 -10.81
C ASN A 291 -3.64 -19.25 -10.42
N ALA A 292 -3.38 -20.13 -9.47
CA ALA A 292 -2.05 -20.38 -8.94
C ALA A 292 -1.10 -20.97 -10.00
N THR A 293 0.11 -20.43 -10.08
CA THR A 293 1.14 -20.89 -11.01
C THR A 293 2.00 -21.98 -10.37
N PRO A 294 2.14 -23.17 -10.98
CA PRO A 294 2.96 -24.26 -10.43
C PRO A 294 4.41 -23.84 -10.16
N GLY A 295 4.91 -24.11 -8.95
CA GLY A 295 6.28 -23.79 -8.54
C GLY A 295 6.51 -22.33 -8.10
N ARG A 296 5.48 -21.48 -8.11
CA ARG A 296 5.55 -20.11 -7.60
C ARG A 296 5.14 -20.02 -6.12
N PRO A 297 5.56 -18.96 -5.40
CA PRO A 297 5.07 -18.65 -4.06
C PRO A 297 3.55 -18.60 -3.99
N HIS A 298 2.99 -19.06 -2.87
CA HIS A 298 1.57 -18.97 -2.60
C HIS A 298 1.13 -17.50 -2.42
N CYS A 299 -0.10 -17.14 -2.79
CA CYS A 299 -0.61 -15.76 -2.75
C CYS A 299 -0.49 -15.10 -1.36
N THR A 300 -0.63 -15.88 -0.27
CA THR A 300 -0.43 -15.38 1.10
C THR A 300 0.96 -14.80 1.34
N ILE A 301 1.99 -15.42 0.76
CA ILE A 301 3.38 -14.94 0.85
C ILE A 301 3.51 -13.58 0.15
N LEU A 302 2.86 -13.43 -1.02
CA LEU A 302 2.87 -12.17 -1.77
C LEU A 302 2.19 -11.03 -1.01
N PHE A 303 1.06 -11.30 -0.33
CA PHE A 303 0.41 -10.32 0.54
C PHE A 303 1.28 -9.94 1.75
N GLU A 304 1.98 -10.90 2.34
CA GLU A 304 2.93 -10.64 3.43
C GLU A 304 4.15 -9.84 2.97
N GLU A 305 4.66 -10.10 1.76
CA GLU A 305 5.72 -9.32 1.14
C GLU A 305 5.26 -7.89 0.83
N ALA A 306 4.03 -7.69 0.37
CA ALA A 306 3.45 -6.37 0.15
C ALA A 306 3.41 -5.55 1.46
N ILE A 307 2.94 -6.16 2.55
CA ILE A 307 2.91 -5.54 3.88
C ILE A 307 4.34 -5.25 4.38
N SER A 308 5.27 -6.19 4.16
CA SER A 308 6.66 -6.02 4.55
C SER A 308 7.32 -4.87 3.80
N ALA A 309 7.07 -4.74 2.50
CA ALA A 309 7.54 -3.62 1.68
C ALA A 309 6.97 -2.28 2.18
N ALA A 310 5.68 -2.22 2.51
CA ALA A 310 5.04 -1.04 3.11
C ALA A 310 5.72 -0.62 4.43
N ARG A 311 6.05 -1.58 5.30
CA ARG A 311 6.71 -1.32 6.58
C ARG A 311 8.16 -0.86 6.42
N ILE A 312 8.93 -1.55 5.59
CA ILE A 312 10.38 -1.34 5.45
C ILE A 312 10.67 -0.05 4.69
N TYR A 313 9.98 0.20 3.57
CA TYR A 313 10.33 1.29 2.66
C TYR A 313 9.46 2.53 2.82
N TYR A 314 8.26 2.40 3.40
CA TYR A 314 7.25 3.45 3.41
C TYR A 314 6.66 3.75 4.78
N ASN A 315 7.39 3.42 5.85
CA ASN A 315 7.02 3.71 7.24
C ASN A 315 5.60 3.20 7.62
N ASP A 316 5.18 2.10 7.00
CA ASP A 316 3.88 1.48 7.23
C ASP A 316 2.71 2.46 7.01
N MET A 317 2.78 3.22 5.92
CA MET A 317 1.77 4.22 5.55
C MET A 317 0.77 3.72 4.47
N PHE A 318 0.99 2.55 3.86
CA PHE A 318 0.07 1.98 2.85
C PHE A 318 -1.04 1.16 3.50
N VAL A 319 -2.28 1.39 3.08
CA VAL A 319 -3.49 0.73 3.61
C VAL A 319 -3.86 -0.50 2.80
N TYR A 320 -3.79 -0.43 1.47
CA TYR A 320 -4.24 -1.51 0.57
C TYR A 320 -3.55 -2.85 0.78
N PRO A 321 -2.25 -2.95 1.11
CA PRO A 321 -1.62 -4.25 1.43
C PRO A 321 -2.38 -5.05 2.51
N TYR A 322 -2.94 -4.36 3.49
CA TYR A 322 -3.74 -4.97 4.55
C TYR A 322 -5.17 -5.30 4.11
N THR A 323 -5.77 -4.49 3.23
CA THR A 323 -7.12 -4.78 2.72
C THR A 323 -7.11 -5.91 1.70
N TYR A 324 -6.07 -6.03 0.84
CA TYR A 324 -5.85 -7.19 -0.02
C TYR A 324 -5.81 -8.48 0.80
N GLN A 325 -4.97 -8.52 1.83
CA GLN A 325 -4.86 -9.66 2.72
C GLN A 325 -6.19 -9.96 3.45
N GLY A 326 -6.88 -8.93 3.94
CA GLY A 326 -8.19 -9.08 4.58
C GLY A 326 -9.27 -9.62 3.63
N GLY A 327 -9.25 -9.17 2.38
CA GLY A 327 -10.12 -9.65 1.31
C GLY A 327 -9.87 -11.13 0.98
N TYR A 328 -8.61 -11.54 0.85
CA TYR A 328 -8.21 -12.94 0.69
C TYR A 328 -8.77 -13.83 1.81
N PHE A 329 -8.52 -13.46 3.07
CA PHE A 329 -9.01 -14.22 4.22
C PHE A 329 -10.53 -14.27 4.28
N TYR A 330 -11.21 -13.18 3.92
CA TYR A 330 -12.66 -13.14 3.85
C TYR A 330 -13.21 -14.12 2.80
N ARG A 331 -12.66 -14.13 1.58
CA ARG A 331 -13.06 -15.05 0.49
C ARG A 331 -12.84 -16.52 0.86
N HIS A 332 -11.82 -16.82 1.66
CA HIS A 332 -11.49 -18.16 2.15
C HIS A 332 -12.20 -18.54 3.46
N ASN A 333 -13.16 -17.73 3.93
CA ASN A 333 -13.89 -17.94 5.17
C ASN A 333 -13.00 -17.99 6.44
N MET A 334 -11.81 -17.39 6.37
CA MET A 334 -10.86 -17.20 7.48
C MET A 334 -11.16 -15.88 8.21
N ILE A 335 -12.37 -15.76 8.76
CA ILE A 335 -12.89 -14.45 9.18
C ILE A 335 -12.14 -13.82 10.36
N LYS A 336 -11.57 -14.64 11.27
CA LYS A 336 -10.73 -14.12 12.37
C LYS A 336 -9.55 -13.33 11.80
N ASP A 337 -8.87 -13.90 10.82
CA ASP A 337 -7.69 -13.31 10.19
C ASP A 337 -8.08 -12.13 9.32
N ALA A 338 -9.23 -12.19 8.62
CA ALA A 338 -9.78 -11.04 7.90
C ALA A 338 -10.00 -9.83 8.82
N PHE A 339 -10.60 -10.03 10.00
CA PHE A 339 -10.80 -8.96 10.98
C PHE A 339 -9.48 -8.43 11.53
N ALA A 340 -8.48 -9.29 11.72
CA ALA A 340 -7.14 -8.88 12.14
C ALA A 340 -6.48 -7.98 11.08
N SER A 341 -6.53 -8.36 9.80
CA SER A 341 -5.97 -7.57 8.69
C SER A 341 -6.69 -6.24 8.53
N TRP A 342 -8.02 -6.19 8.62
CA TRP A 342 -8.76 -4.92 8.58
C TRP A 342 -8.52 -4.01 9.81
N ALA A 343 -8.25 -4.60 10.98
CA ALA A 343 -7.82 -3.84 12.15
C ALA A 343 -6.44 -3.20 11.93
N ASN A 344 -5.50 -3.94 11.33
CA ASN A 344 -4.19 -3.42 10.94
C ASN A 344 -4.32 -2.30 9.88
N ALA A 345 -5.18 -2.48 8.87
CA ALA A 345 -5.50 -1.44 7.88
C ALA A 345 -5.99 -0.16 8.58
N SER A 346 -6.96 -0.30 9.50
CA SER A 346 -7.51 0.83 10.26
C SER A 346 -6.48 1.53 11.15
N GLN A 347 -5.50 0.80 11.67
CA GLN A 347 -4.38 1.38 12.40
C GLN A 347 -3.48 2.23 11.50
N VAL A 348 -3.25 1.83 10.25
CA VAL A 348 -2.54 2.69 9.29
C VAL A 348 -3.36 3.93 8.95
N ILE A 349 -4.67 3.77 8.72
CA ILE A 349 -5.60 4.88 8.47
C ILE A 349 -5.56 5.91 9.61
N SER A 350 -5.41 5.46 10.85
CA SER A 350 -5.33 6.34 12.03
C SER A 350 -4.13 7.31 12.04
N LYS A 351 -3.14 7.08 11.18
CA LYS A 351 -1.97 7.96 11.00
C LYS A 351 -2.29 9.16 10.10
N TYR A 352 -3.43 9.16 9.42
CA TYR A 352 -3.87 10.20 8.48
C TYR A 352 -4.95 11.12 9.09
N ASN A 353 -5.18 12.26 8.43
CA ASN A 353 -6.32 13.12 8.68
C ASN A 353 -7.26 13.02 7.48
N PHE A 354 -8.54 12.74 7.71
CA PHE A 354 -9.51 12.62 6.61
C PHE A 354 -9.68 13.95 5.85
N SER A 355 -9.60 13.84 4.52
CA SER A 355 -9.88 14.89 3.56
C SER A 355 -10.92 14.44 2.53
N LYS A 356 -11.51 15.40 1.80
CA LYS A 356 -12.48 15.09 0.73
C LYS A 356 -11.84 14.33 -0.44
N ASP A 357 -10.53 14.43 -0.58
CA ASP A 357 -9.80 13.76 -1.65
C ASP A 357 -9.58 12.26 -1.33
N ASP A 358 -9.88 11.81 -0.10
CA ASP A 358 -9.74 10.40 0.31
C ASP A 358 -11.06 9.59 0.11
N GLU A 359 -11.85 9.93 -0.92
CA GLU A 359 -13.17 9.33 -1.18
C GLU A 359 -13.09 7.82 -1.42
N GLU A 360 -12.08 7.34 -2.15
CA GLU A 360 -11.92 5.93 -2.49
C GLU A 360 -11.59 5.07 -1.26
N LEU A 361 -10.67 5.52 -0.40
CA LEU A 361 -10.40 4.84 0.88
C LEU A 361 -11.63 4.85 1.80
N TYR A 362 -12.40 5.93 1.80
CA TYR A 362 -13.65 5.99 2.58
C TYR A 362 -14.66 4.95 2.11
N LYS A 363 -14.82 4.75 0.79
CA LYS A 363 -15.71 3.72 0.23
C LYS A 363 -15.26 2.31 0.61
N GLU A 364 -13.97 2.02 0.49
CA GLU A 364 -13.39 0.72 0.87
C GLU A 364 -13.73 0.37 2.34
N MET A 365 -13.45 1.31 3.25
CA MET A 365 -13.76 1.10 4.66
C MET A 365 -15.26 1.05 4.94
N MET A 366 -16.08 1.76 4.17
CA MET A 366 -17.53 1.71 4.27
C MET A 366 -18.04 0.32 3.87
N ASP A 367 -17.55 -0.25 2.77
CA ASP A 367 -17.95 -1.58 2.31
C ASP A 367 -17.54 -2.67 3.32
N ILE A 368 -16.33 -2.58 3.88
CA ILE A 368 -15.88 -3.47 4.96
C ILE A 368 -16.82 -3.38 6.17
N ALA A 369 -17.14 -2.17 6.62
CA ALA A 369 -17.92 -1.95 7.84
C ALA A 369 -19.43 -2.20 7.66
N TYR A 370 -19.98 -1.97 6.47
CA TYR A 370 -21.43 -1.98 6.23
C TYR A 370 -21.91 -3.31 5.68
N GLU A 371 -21.09 -3.94 4.84
CA GLU A 371 -21.44 -5.16 4.12
C GLU A 371 -20.65 -6.35 4.67
N LEU A 372 -19.31 -6.33 4.58
CA LEU A 372 -18.48 -7.52 4.83
C LEU A 372 -18.53 -8.00 6.29
N ILE A 373 -18.28 -7.09 7.26
CA ILE A 373 -18.33 -7.43 8.69
C ILE A 373 -19.76 -7.87 9.10
N PRO A 374 -20.83 -7.10 8.81
CA PRO A 374 -22.18 -7.51 9.20
C PRO A 374 -22.63 -8.81 8.54
N TYR A 375 -22.27 -9.05 7.27
CA TYR A 375 -22.56 -10.31 6.57
C TYR A 375 -21.88 -11.49 7.26
N SER A 376 -20.58 -11.37 7.52
CA SER A 376 -19.78 -12.40 8.23
C SER A 376 -20.41 -12.79 9.56
N LEU A 377 -20.76 -11.80 10.38
CA LEU A 377 -21.35 -12.03 11.71
C LEU A 377 -22.74 -12.67 11.63
N LYS A 378 -23.53 -12.30 10.61
CA LYS A 378 -24.85 -12.89 10.38
C LYS A 378 -24.75 -14.35 9.96
N GLU A 379 -23.84 -14.67 9.04
CA GLU A 379 -23.63 -16.05 8.57
C GLU A 379 -23.22 -16.98 9.73
N MET A 380 -22.32 -16.52 10.60
CA MET A 380 -21.88 -17.26 11.79
C MET A 380 -22.97 -17.46 12.85
N THR A 381 -23.96 -16.56 12.89
CA THR A 381 -25.12 -16.72 13.78
C THR A 381 -26.02 -17.88 13.31
N CYS A 382 -26.08 -18.11 12.00
CA CYS A 382 -26.89 -19.16 11.36
C CYS A 382 -26.15 -20.50 11.17
N GLY A 383 -24.82 -20.47 11.07
CA GLY A 383 -23.97 -21.65 10.87
C GLY A 383 -23.65 -22.44 12.15
N LYS A 384 -23.08 -23.65 11.98
CA LYS A 384 -22.61 -24.51 13.09
C LYS A 384 -21.34 -23.97 13.79
N SER A 385 -20.70 -22.92 13.24
CA SER A 385 -19.48 -22.33 13.78
C SER A 385 -19.77 -21.06 14.60
N ARG A 386 -20.37 -21.24 15.79
CA ARG A 386 -20.48 -20.15 16.79
C ARG A 386 -19.12 -19.76 17.41
N SER A 387 -18.03 -20.41 17.00
CA SER A 387 -16.69 -20.27 17.56
C SER A 387 -16.18 -18.82 17.53
N ILE A 388 -16.43 -18.09 16.43
CA ILE A 388 -15.92 -16.74 16.21
C ILE A 388 -16.67 -15.70 17.06
N LEU A 389 -18.00 -15.82 17.18
CA LEU A 389 -18.81 -14.96 18.05
C LEU A 389 -18.50 -15.16 19.53
N ASN A 390 -17.99 -16.34 19.89
CA ASN A 390 -17.53 -16.67 21.24
C ASN A 390 -16.07 -16.26 21.50
N ASN A 391 -15.36 -15.74 20.50
CA ASN A 391 -13.96 -15.35 20.61
C ASN A 391 -13.84 -13.85 20.97
N PRO A 392 -13.31 -13.49 22.16
CA PRO A 392 -13.11 -12.09 22.56
C PRO A 392 -12.13 -11.33 21.65
N GLN A 393 -11.23 -12.03 20.97
CA GLN A 393 -10.27 -11.45 20.02
C GLN A 393 -10.96 -10.87 18.79
N CYS A 394 -11.94 -11.58 18.23
CA CYS A 394 -12.72 -11.10 17.09
C CYS A 394 -13.54 -9.86 17.46
N TYR A 395 -14.07 -9.82 18.68
CA TYR A 395 -14.72 -8.62 19.21
C TYR A 395 -13.73 -7.46 19.32
N ALA A 396 -12.51 -7.72 19.83
CA ALA A 396 -11.44 -6.74 19.92
C ALA A 396 -11.07 -6.14 18.55
N TYR A 397 -10.92 -6.96 17.51
CA TYR A 397 -10.63 -6.47 16.16
C TYR A 397 -11.70 -5.55 15.62
N VAL A 398 -12.99 -5.89 15.82
CA VAL A 398 -14.09 -4.98 15.44
C VAL A 398 -13.96 -3.64 16.16
N LEU A 399 -13.61 -3.62 17.46
CA LEU A 399 -13.40 -2.35 18.17
C LEU A 399 -12.20 -1.57 17.63
N LEU A 400 -11.08 -2.24 17.32
CA LEU A 400 -9.87 -1.61 16.78
C LEU A 400 -10.09 -1.00 15.39
N ILE A 401 -10.90 -1.65 14.54
CA ILE A 401 -11.30 -1.09 13.24
C ILE A 401 -12.00 0.27 13.45
N TYR A 402 -13.00 0.32 14.33
CA TYR A 402 -13.72 1.55 14.61
C TYR A 402 -12.89 2.58 15.38
N ASP A 403 -11.90 2.16 16.18
CA ASP A 403 -10.95 3.05 16.84
C ASP A 403 -10.05 3.77 15.84
N GLY A 404 -9.53 3.03 14.85
CA GLY A 404 -8.76 3.62 13.74
C GLY A 404 -9.58 4.61 12.91
N LEU A 405 -10.83 4.27 12.60
CA LEU A 405 -11.75 5.19 11.90
C LEU A 405 -12.10 6.44 12.72
N CYS A 406 -12.25 6.30 14.04
CA CYS A 406 -12.46 7.44 14.92
C CYS A 406 -11.22 8.35 14.95
N LEU A 407 -10.02 7.78 14.99
CA LEU A 407 -8.77 8.56 14.93
C LEU A 407 -8.57 9.26 13.59
N TRP A 408 -8.97 8.63 12.48
CA TRP A 408 -8.89 9.26 11.15
C TRP A 408 -9.73 10.53 11.03
N GLU A 409 -10.83 10.57 11.77
CA GLU A 409 -11.70 11.74 11.89
C GLU A 409 -11.13 12.82 12.83
N GLU A 410 -10.30 12.44 13.80
CA GLU A 410 -9.68 13.39 14.73
C GLU A 410 -8.75 14.34 13.96
N ASP A 411 -8.83 15.63 14.29
CA ASP A 411 -8.09 16.71 13.63
C ASP A 411 -8.36 16.86 12.11
N GLY A 412 -9.31 16.09 11.56
CA GLY A 412 -9.83 16.23 10.21
C GLY A 412 -10.76 17.43 10.06
N THR A 413 -10.83 17.98 8.84
CA THR A 413 -11.73 19.12 8.53
C THR A 413 -13.16 18.67 8.20
N THR A 414 -13.34 17.39 7.89
CA THR A 414 -14.61 16.79 7.48
C THR A 414 -14.90 15.60 8.40
N PRO A 415 -16.14 15.41 8.87
CA PRO A 415 -16.49 14.23 9.66
C PRO A 415 -16.52 12.98 8.79
N VAL A 416 -16.07 11.86 9.36
CA VAL A 416 -16.10 10.51 8.77
C VAL A 416 -17.35 9.76 9.26
N LEU A 417 -17.61 9.80 10.57
CA LEU A 417 -18.57 8.93 11.23
C LEU A 417 -19.92 9.61 11.44
N HIS A 418 -20.90 9.22 10.63
CA HIS A 418 -22.30 9.64 10.74
C HIS A 418 -23.23 8.55 11.30
N ILE A 419 -24.52 8.88 11.45
CA ILE A 419 -25.52 7.98 12.06
C ILE A 419 -25.62 6.58 11.44
N LYS A 420 -25.37 6.41 10.13
CA LYS A 420 -25.36 5.07 9.52
C LYS A 420 -24.18 4.22 10.03
N TRP A 421 -22.97 4.77 10.13
CA TRP A 421 -21.81 4.09 10.74
C TRP A 421 -22.13 3.59 12.14
N ALA A 422 -22.75 4.44 12.96
CA ALA A 422 -23.19 4.05 14.31
C ALA A 422 -24.19 2.89 14.29
N LYS A 423 -25.15 2.87 13.36
CA LYS A 423 -26.12 1.76 13.23
C LYS A 423 -25.44 0.44 12.85
N HIS A 424 -24.54 0.44 11.86
CA HIS A 424 -23.81 -0.76 11.44
C HIS A 424 -22.85 -1.24 12.53
N PHE A 425 -22.18 -0.32 13.23
CA PHE A 425 -21.34 -0.62 14.38
C PHE A 425 -22.15 -1.33 15.48
N ILE A 426 -23.25 -0.72 15.92
CA ILE A 426 -24.14 -1.26 16.96
C ILE A 426 -24.68 -2.62 16.56
N ASN A 427 -25.12 -2.78 15.31
CA ASN A 427 -25.60 -4.06 14.80
C ASN A 427 -24.52 -5.14 14.92
N SER A 428 -23.28 -4.82 14.54
CA SER A 428 -22.14 -5.75 14.61
C SER A 428 -21.78 -6.12 16.05
N ILE A 429 -21.56 -5.15 16.94
CA ILE A 429 -21.19 -5.43 18.34
C ILE A 429 -22.31 -6.15 19.11
N SER A 430 -23.58 -5.97 18.70
CA SER A 430 -24.72 -6.64 19.34
C SER A 430 -24.80 -8.13 19.04
N LYS A 431 -24.06 -8.64 18.05
CA LYS A 431 -23.97 -10.08 17.75
C LYS A 431 -23.08 -10.85 18.71
N PHE A 432 -22.24 -10.16 19.48
CA PHE A 432 -21.38 -10.75 20.48
C PHE A 432 -22.09 -10.80 21.84
N ASP A 433 -22.16 -11.99 22.43
CA ASP A 433 -22.77 -12.23 23.73
C ASP A 433 -22.07 -11.44 24.84
N ASP A 434 -22.79 -11.13 25.91
CA ASP A 434 -22.23 -10.38 27.04
C ASP A 434 -21.07 -11.12 27.72
N SER A 435 -21.11 -12.45 27.74
CA SER A 435 -20.03 -13.31 28.24
C SER A 435 -18.72 -13.19 27.45
N VAL A 436 -18.78 -12.72 26.21
CA VAL A 436 -17.61 -12.49 25.35
C VAL A 436 -17.10 -11.07 25.55
N ARG A 437 -18.02 -10.09 25.51
CA ARG A 437 -17.67 -8.67 25.66
C ARG A 437 -17.09 -8.34 27.03
N THR A 438 -17.54 -9.00 28.09
CA THR A 438 -17.03 -8.80 29.47
C THR A 438 -15.65 -9.43 29.71
N ARG A 439 -15.19 -10.35 28.87
CA ARG A 439 -13.84 -10.94 28.94
C ARG A 439 -12.76 -10.07 28.30
N LEU A 440 -13.16 -9.03 27.55
CA LEU A 440 -12.24 -8.09 26.95
C LEU A 440 -11.77 -7.07 27.99
N ILE A 441 -10.46 -6.88 28.10
CA ILE A 441 -9.84 -5.89 28.98
C ILE A 441 -9.39 -4.70 28.13
N ILE A 442 -10.00 -3.54 28.35
CA ILE A 442 -9.60 -2.30 27.70
C ILE A 442 -8.66 -1.55 28.65
N LEU A 443 -7.39 -1.47 28.26
CA LEU A 443 -6.36 -0.75 29.01
C LEU A 443 -6.43 0.74 28.68
N GLU A 444 -6.12 1.57 29.68
CA GLU A 444 -5.87 2.98 29.44
C GLU A 444 -4.55 3.13 28.68
N PRO A 445 -4.44 4.11 27.75
CA PRO A 445 -3.16 4.47 27.17
C PRO A 445 -2.22 4.80 28.31
N LYS A 446 -1.03 4.17 28.34
CA LYS A 446 0.05 4.70 29.17
C LYS A 446 0.44 6.02 28.52
N ASP A 447 0.24 7.13 29.22
CA ASP A 447 0.90 8.38 28.85
C ASP A 447 2.40 8.10 28.91
N SER A 448 3.04 7.95 27.76
CA SER A 448 4.49 7.94 27.65
C SER A 448 5.01 9.38 27.80
N GLU A 449 4.71 9.98 28.94
CA GLU A 449 5.41 11.13 29.50
C GLU A 449 5.76 10.71 30.93
N ASN A 450 7.06 10.44 31.16
CA ASN A 450 7.73 10.05 32.41
C ASN A 450 8.27 8.61 32.48
N ASP A 451 9.17 8.26 31.56
CA ASP A 451 10.27 7.34 31.86
C ASP A 451 11.63 7.94 31.45
N THR A 452 11.79 9.24 31.74
CA THR A 452 13.09 9.95 31.77
C THR A 452 13.49 10.44 33.17
N ASP A 453 12.71 10.13 34.21
CA ASP A 453 12.98 10.61 35.59
C ASP A 453 13.37 9.48 36.57
N LEU A 454 14.14 8.49 36.09
CA LEU A 454 14.94 7.63 36.96
C LEU A 454 16.35 7.45 36.37
N ILE A 455 17.09 8.55 36.23
CA ILE A 455 18.51 8.71 36.60
C ILE A 455 18.76 10.22 36.54
N GLN A 456 18.50 10.94 37.64
CA GLN A 456 19.30 12.11 38.02
C GLN A 456 19.11 12.38 39.52
N ASP A 457 19.87 11.66 40.33
CA ASP A 457 20.27 12.15 41.65
C ASP A 457 21.69 11.67 41.94
N TYR A 458 22.63 12.26 41.21
CA TYR A 458 23.95 12.62 41.74
C TYR A 458 24.33 13.96 41.09
N HIS A 459 23.79 15.02 41.68
CA HIS A 459 24.27 16.39 41.54
C HIS A 459 25.55 16.54 42.37
N ASP A 460 26.62 17.04 41.73
CA ASP A 460 27.60 18.03 42.25
C ASP A 460 28.81 18.04 41.28
N ASN A 461 29.31 19.12 40.71
CA ASN A 461 29.13 20.54 40.90
C ASN A 461 29.59 21.29 39.62
N ASN A 462 28.79 22.27 39.20
CA ASN A 462 29.16 23.63 38.82
C ASN A 462 30.32 23.93 37.83
N MET A 463 29.92 24.24 36.58
CA MET A 463 30.28 25.39 35.72
C MET A 463 31.67 26.08 35.74
N ASN A 464 32.10 26.39 34.50
CA ASN A 464 32.95 27.50 34.02
C ASN A 464 34.46 27.42 34.35
N ASN A 465 35.41 27.81 33.50
CA ASN A 465 35.40 28.70 32.34
C ASN A 465 36.66 28.44 31.47
N ASN A 466 36.62 28.84 30.20
CA ASN A 466 37.79 28.95 29.32
C ASN A 466 38.72 30.10 29.74
N ASN A 467 40.05 29.85 29.81
CA ASN A 467 41.09 30.75 29.26
C ASN A 467 42.50 30.10 29.25
N ARG A 468 43.16 30.18 28.08
CA ARG A 468 44.54 29.77 27.65
C ARG A 468 45.70 30.24 28.58
N PRO A 469 47.00 29.81 28.43
CA PRO A 469 47.71 29.32 27.21
C PRO A 469 48.72 28.13 27.39
N LEU A 470 49.25 27.60 26.27
CA LEU A 470 50.43 26.70 26.22
C LEU A 470 51.74 27.43 26.57
N PRO A 471 52.76 26.73 27.12
CA PRO A 471 53.99 26.53 26.33
C PRO A 471 54.76 25.19 26.53
N LYS A 472 55.18 24.65 25.37
CA LYS A 472 56.47 24.06 24.93
C LYS A 472 57.32 23.09 25.81
N GLU A 473 57.85 22.09 25.07
CA GLU A 473 59.10 21.30 25.24
C GLU A 473 58.92 19.86 25.73
N ILE A 474 59.48 18.78 25.17
CA ILE A 474 60.40 18.51 24.04
C ILE A 474 60.16 17.04 23.60
N LEU A 475 60.40 16.84 22.30
CA LEU A 475 60.60 15.62 21.50
C LEU A 475 61.19 14.36 22.17
N ASN A 476 60.84 13.21 21.54
CA ASN A 476 61.55 11.91 21.46
C ASN A 476 61.36 10.97 22.68
N THR A 477 60.99 9.69 22.53
CA THR A 477 61.71 8.65 21.77
C THR A 477 60.86 7.36 21.74
N ILE A 478 60.81 6.63 20.62
CA ILE A 478 60.41 5.20 20.52
C ILE A 478 61.70 4.37 20.72
N PRO A 479 61.77 3.33 21.58
CA PRO A 479 61.53 1.95 21.08
C PRO A 479 61.11 0.87 22.10
N GLY A 480 60.25 -0.05 21.64
CA GLY A 480 60.45 -1.51 21.76
C GLY A 480 60.09 -2.27 23.04
N THR A 481 59.71 -3.53 22.80
CA THR A 481 59.66 -4.74 23.66
C THR A 481 58.48 -4.94 24.63
N GLU A 482 57.70 -5.96 24.27
CA GLU A 482 57.07 -7.03 25.07
C GLU A 482 57.00 -6.83 26.59
N GLU A 483 55.77 -6.81 27.14
CA GLU A 483 55.45 -7.59 28.34
C GLU A 483 53.93 -7.68 28.54
N GLU A 484 53.50 -8.89 28.91
CA GLU A 484 52.13 -9.30 29.20
C GLU A 484 51.55 -8.52 30.39
N THR A 485 50.38 -7.90 30.22
CA THR A 485 49.51 -7.54 31.35
C THR A 485 48.10 -8.00 31.09
N LYS A 486 47.69 -9.00 31.88
CA LYS A 486 46.36 -9.59 32.02
C LYS A 486 45.27 -8.51 32.05
N SER A 487 44.41 -8.48 31.04
CA SER A 487 43.09 -7.89 31.14
C SER A 487 42.18 -8.86 31.88
N GLU A 488 41.65 -8.45 33.03
CA GLU A 488 40.54 -9.17 33.69
C GLU A 488 39.39 -9.26 32.68
N LEU A 489 39.07 -10.48 32.25
CA LEU A 489 37.96 -10.74 31.32
C LEU A 489 36.63 -10.44 32.03
N HIS A 490 35.72 -9.85 31.27
CA HIS A 490 34.37 -9.58 31.73
C HIS A 490 33.68 -10.88 32.19
N PRO A 491 32.97 -10.91 33.34
CA PRO A 491 32.40 -12.13 33.94
C PRO A 491 31.51 -12.96 32.99
N GLY A 492 30.93 -12.32 31.97
CA GLY A 492 30.14 -12.98 30.94
C GLY A 492 30.94 -13.88 29.99
N ILE A 493 32.22 -13.61 29.75
CA ILE A 493 33.07 -14.42 28.86
C ILE A 493 33.62 -15.65 29.61
N GLU A 494 33.86 -15.51 30.91
CA GLU A 494 34.26 -16.63 31.77
C GLU A 494 33.12 -17.65 31.94
N ALA A 495 31.88 -17.18 32.10
CA ALA A 495 30.68 -18.02 32.13
C ALA A 495 30.43 -18.76 30.80
N LEU A 496 30.69 -18.10 29.66
CA LEU A 496 30.55 -18.74 28.33
C LEU A 496 31.63 -19.81 28.11
N THR A 497 32.87 -19.53 28.53
CA THR A 497 34.00 -20.44 28.38
C THR A 497 33.83 -21.69 29.24
N ALA A 498 33.31 -21.53 30.47
CA ALA A 498 32.96 -22.65 31.34
C ALA A 498 31.87 -23.54 30.71
N ALA A 499 30.81 -22.95 30.14
CA ALA A 499 29.73 -23.68 29.48
C ALA A 499 30.18 -24.46 28.22
N CYS A 500 31.24 -24.01 27.54
CA CYS A 500 31.81 -24.70 26.39
C CYS A 500 32.80 -25.83 26.74
N SER A 501 33.26 -25.92 28.00
CA SER A 501 34.26 -26.91 28.43
C SER A 501 33.69 -28.23 28.93
N GLU A 502 32.37 -28.30 29.17
CA GLU A 502 31.72 -29.44 29.82
C GLU A 502 31.08 -30.45 28.84
N ARG A 503 31.14 -30.22 27.52
CA ARG A 503 30.46 -31.09 26.53
C ARG A 503 31.41 -31.62 25.45
N ILE A 504 31.48 -32.95 25.32
CA ILE A 504 32.30 -33.63 24.33
C ILE A 504 31.63 -33.54 22.95
N LEU A 505 32.29 -32.88 22.01
CA LEU A 505 31.86 -32.76 20.61
C LEU A 505 31.86 -34.14 19.92
N ASN A 506 30.80 -34.42 19.16
CA ASN A 506 30.66 -35.66 18.42
C ASN A 506 31.62 -35.69 17.21
N ARG A 507 32.50 -36.70 17.18
CA ARG A 507 33.54 -36.83 16.15
C ARG A 507 32.97 -37.12 14.74
N GLU A 508 31.81 -37.78 14.64
CA GLU A 508 31.21 -38.07 13.33
C GLU A 508 30.52 -36.84 12.72
N PHE A 509 29.96 -35.95 13.54
CA PHE A 509 29.40 -34.67 13.09
C PHE A 509 30.47 -33.80 12.39
N LEU A 510 31.68 -33.76 12.94
CA LEU A 510 32.79 -32.97 12.41
C LEU A 510 33.37 -33.50 11.09
N LEU A 511 33.16 -34.77 10.76
CA LEU A 511 33.81 -35.41 9.61
C LEU A 511 32.87 -35.72 8.44
N GLN A 512 31.56 -35.91 8.70
CA GLN A 512 30.60 -36.30 7.66
C GLN A 512 29.32 -35.45 7.61
N GLY A 513 29.19 -34.42 8.45
CA GLY A 513 28.10 -33.43 8.35
C GLY A 513 26.70 -33.94 8.68
N GLY A 514 26.56 -35.13 9.28
CA GLY A 514 25.28 -35.67 9.77
C GLY A 514 25.39 -36.15 11.23
N GLY A 515 24.33 -35.96 12.01
CA GLY A 515 24.23 -36.32 13.43
C GLY A 515 24.15 -35.11 14.38
N GLU A 516 23.88 -35.35 15.67
CA GLU A 516 23.85 -34.27 16.67
C GLU A 516 25.25 -33.84 17.13
N PRO A 517 25.46 -32.54 17.40
CA PRO A 517 26.79 -31.95 17.62
C PRO A 517 27.49 -32.42 18.91
N PHE A 518 26.76 -32.98 19.88
CA PHE A 518 27.30 -33.47 21.16
C PHE A 518 26.83 -34.91 21.44
N VAL A 519 27.66 -35.68 22.15
CA VAL A 519 27.36 -37.10 22.46
C VAL A 519 26.43 -37.17 23.70
N GLY A 520 25.20 -37.69 23.53
CA GLY A 520 24.34 -38.12 24.66
C GLY A 520 22.97 -37.43 24.85
N SER A 521 22.21 -37.17 23.79
CA SER A 521 20.86 -36.57 23.89
C SER A 521 19.76 -37.59 24.27
N SER A 522 19.37 -37.62 25.54
CA SER A 522 18.03 -38.06 25.96
C SER A 522 17.58 -37.29 27.21
N ASP A 523 17.22 -36.03 27.02
CA ASP A 523 16.21 -35.31 27.80
C ASP A 523 15.85 -34.03 27.04
N SER A 524 14.57 -33.93 26.68
CA SER A 524 14.02 -32.88 25.82
C SER A 524 13.93 -31.54 26.55
N LEU A 525 14.77 -30.59 26.16
CA LEU A 525 14.61 -29.15 26.40
C LEU A 525 14.57 -28.40 25.05
N PRO A 526 13.80 -27.31 24.95
CA PRO A 526 13.39 -26.74 23.66
C PRO A 526 14.50 -25.98 22.93
N ILE A 527 14.61 -26.23 21.62
CA ILE A 527 15.59 -25.64 20.69
C ILE A 527 15.20 -24.19 20.36
N PRO A 528 16.13 -23.21 20.39
CA PRO A 528 15.92 -21.88 19.85
C PRO A 528 16.17 -21.90 18.33
N THR A 529 15.12 -21.72 17.54
CA THR A 529 15.20 -21.42 16.10
C THR A 529 15.46 -19.93 15.91
N THR A 530 16.62 -19.61 15.33
CA THR A 530 16.96 -18.26 14.88
C THR A 530 16.26 -17.97 13.56
N THR A 531 15.04 -17.44 13.63
CA THR A 531 14.39 -16.69 12.56
C THR A 531 14.84 -15.22 12.66
N PRO A 532 15.00 -14.47 11.55
CA PRO A 532 15.11 -13.01 11.63
C PRO A 532 13.85 -12.48 12.30
N GLN A 533 14.00 -11.91 13.49
CA GLN A 533 12.88 -11.36 14.25
C GLN A 533 12.31 -10.16 13.51
N THR A 534 11.11 -10.36 13.00
CA THR A 534 10.12 -9.34 12.66
C THR A 534 9.89 -8.41 13.86
N PRO A 535 9.90 -7.07 13.69
CA PRO A 535 9.32 -6.20 14.69
C PRO A 535 7.79 -6.28 14.55
N ILE A 536 7.18 -7.20 15.29
CA ILE A 536 5.75 -7.16 15.62
C ILE A 536 5.61 -6.16 16.77
N LEU A 537 5.02 -5.00 16.50
CA LEU A 537 4.86 -3.91 17.48
C LEU A 537 3.47 -3.91 18.14
N GLU A 538 3.48 -4.37 19.39
CA GLU A 538 2.66 -3.98 20.55
C GLU A 538 1.20 -3.52 20.36
N THR A 539 0.37 -4.42 19.85
CA THR A 539 -0.93 -4.71 20.48
C THR A 539 -0.83 -6.16 20.93
N THR A 540 -0.66 -6.40 22.23
CA THR A 540 -0.51 -7.76 22.78
C THR A 540 -1.82 -8.53 22.64
N ILE A 541 -2.06 -9.06 21.45
CA ILE A 541 -3.10 -10.04 21.19
C ILE A 541 -2.37 -11.31 20.76
N LYS A 542 -1.88 -12.04 21.76
CA LYS A 542 -1.30 -13.38 21.56
C LYS A 542 -2.43 -14.40 21.60
N ASP A 543 -2.42 -15.35 20.66
CA ASP A 543 -3.47 -16.37 20.51
C ASP A 543 -3.62 -17.33 21.71
N ASP A 544 -2.66 -17.31 22.66
CA ASP A 544 -2.58 -18.21 23.81
C ASP A 544 -2.85 -17.56 25.19
N GLU A 545 -3.20 -16.26 25.28
CA GLU A 545 -3.58 -15.66 26.57
C GLU A 545 -5.08 -15.87 26.90
N PRO A 546 -5.43 -16.25 28.14
CA PRO A 546 -6.83 -16.46 28.55
C PRO A 546 -7.67 -15.18 28.57
N GLU A 547 -7.02 -14.01 28.54
CA GLU A 547 -7.64 -12.69 28.57
C GLU A 547 -7.17 -11.85 27.37
N THR A 548 -8.11 -11.35 26.57
CA THR A 548 -7.79 -10.45 25.45
C THR A 548 -7.68 -9.01 25.95
N LYS A 549 -6.54 -8.37 25.71
CA LYS A 549 -6.25 -6.98 26.11
C LYS A 549 -6.11 -6.08 24.89
N ILE A 550 -6.73 -4.91 24.92
CA ILE A 550 -6.57 -3.88 23.87
C ILE A 550 -6.38 -2.49 24.48
N VAL A 551 -5.77 -1.59 23.71
CA VAL A 551 -5.69 -0.15 24.01
C VAL A 551 -6.49 0.59 22.95
N LEU A 552 -7.48 1.38 23.37
CA LEU A 552 -8.23 2.26 22.48
C LEU A 552 -7.57 3.64 22.51
N LYS A 553 -7.27 4.20 21.34
CA LYS A 553 -6.52 5.45 21.20
C LYS A 553 -7.44 6.64 20.95
N SER A 554 -8.52 6.46 20.19
CA SER A 554 -9.45 7.56 19.87
C SER A 554 -10.18 8.06 21.12
N LYS A 555 -10.46 9.37 21.16
CA LYS A 555 -11.26 10.00 22.22
C LYS A 555 -12.67 9.42 22.27
N LYS A 556 -13.27 9.17 21.10
CA LYS A 556 -14.62 8.58 20.98
C LYS A 556 -14.68 7.19 21.60
N MET A 557 -13.82 6.26 21.18
CA MET A 557 -13.86 4.87 21.65
C MET A 557 -13.45 4.75 23.12
N ARG A 558 -12.47 5.54 23.60
CA ARG A 558 -12.13 5.60 25.03
C ARG A 558 -13.30 6.02 25.90
N SER A 559 -14.04 7.05 25.48
CA SER A 559 -15.23 7.53 26.21
C SER A 559 -16.37 6.50 26.27
N MET A 560 -16.33 5.48 25.40
CA MET A 560 -17.31 4.39 25.32
C MET A 560 -16.85 3.10 26.00
N LYS A 561 -15.64 3.03 26.58
CA LYS A 561 -15.05 1.77 27.08
C LYS A 561 -16.02 0.97 27.96
N ASP A 562 -16.67 1.66 28.92
CA ASP A 562 -17.58 1.02 29.89
C ASP A 562 -18.89 0.56 29.23
N LEU A 563 -19.33 1.26 28.19
CA LEU A 563 -20.53 0.91 27.41
C LEU A 563 -20.31 -0.30 26.51
N LEU A 564 -19.09 -0.49 26.01
CA LEU A 564 -18.72 -1.59 25.10
C LEU A 564 -18.67 -2.93 25.84
N ILE A 565 -18.16 -2.94 27.08
CA ILE A 565 -18.06 -4.14 27.94
C ILE A 565 -19.31 -4.39 28.81
N ALA A 566 -20.28 -3.48 28.84
CA ALA A 566 -21.48 -3.60 29.68
C ALA A 566 -22.35 -4.81 29.30
N LYS A 567 -22.92 -5.52 30.28
CA LYS A 567 -23.81 -6.68 30.01
C LYS A 567 -24.93 -6.35 29.02
N LYS A 568 -25.56 -5.18 29.19
CA LYS A 568 -26.56 -4.64 28.26
C LYS A 568 -26.01 -3.42 27.55
N LEU A 569 -25.88 -3.50 26.22
CA LEU A 569 -25.42 -2.40 25.38
C LEU A 569 -26.44 -1.24 25.40
N ASN A 570 -25.98 -0.05 25.77
CA ASN A 570 -26.78 1.17 25.63
C ASN A 570 -26.62 1.73 24.22
N THR A 571 -27.41 1.20 23.29
CA THR A 571 -27.34 1.53 21.86
C THR A 571 -27.56 3.02 21.58
N GLN A 572 -28.37 3.71 22.38
CA GLN A 572 -28.60 5.15 22.25
C GLN A 572 -27.36 5.95 22.63
N ALA A 573 -26.71 5.63 23.75
CA ALA A 573 -25.49 6.30 24.19
C ALA A 573 -24.32 6.08 23.23
N ILE A 574 -24.13 4.83 22.78
CA ILE A 574 -23.10 4.48 21.78
C ILE A 574 -23.34 5.24 20.47
N SER A 575 -24.59 5.28 19.99
CA SER A 575 -24.92 6.02 18.77
C SER A 575 -24.67 7.52 18.90
N LEU A 576 -24.94 8.09 20.07
CA LEU A 576 -24.73 9.51 20.35
C LEU A 576 -23.24 9.87 20.36
N GLN A 577 -22.41 9.06 21.02
CA GLN A 577 -20.96 9.27 21.11
C GLN A 577 -20.26 9.03 19.77
N MET A 578 -20.67 8.02 19.00
CA MET A 578 -20.12 7.76 17.66
C MET A 578 -20.45 8.86 16.64
N SER A 579 -21.70 9.34 16.62
CA SER A 579 -22.16 10.32 15.63
C SER A 579 -21.95 11.79 16.02
N ALA A 580 -21.41 12.05 17.23
CA ALA A 580 -21.24 13.39 17.81
C ALA A 580 -22.50 14.27 17.73
N GLN A 581 -23.71 13.68 17.72
CA GLN A 581 -24.96 14.44 17.72
C GLN A 581 -25.11 15.18 19.05
N SER A 582 -24.76 16.46 19.10
CA SER A 582 -25.27 17.32 20.15
C SER A 582 -26.79 17.41 19.99
N GLN A 583 -27.53 17.00 21.01
CA GLN A 583 -29.00 16.99 21.14
C GLN A 583 -29.67 15.64 20.83
N GLY A 584 -29.90 14.87 21.90
CA GLY A 584 -30.88 13.80 21.92
C GLY A 584 -32.26 14.35 21.54
N GLY A 585 -32.90 13.73 20.56
CA GLY A 585 -34.20 14.15 20.03
C GLY A 585 -35.21 14.36 21.15
N LYS A 586 -35.61 15.61 21.37
CA LYS A 586 -36.79 15.93 22.16
C LYS A 586 -37.98 15.30 21.45
N ARG A 587 -38.59 14.29 22.07
CA ARG A 587 -39.89 13.76 21.65
C ARG A 587 -40.87 14.93 21.59
N HIS A 588 -41.46 15.18 20.42
CA HIS A 588 -42.59 16.09 20.30
C HIS A 588 -43.74 15.55 21.15
N ALA A 589 -44.10 16.29 22.20
CA ALA A 589 -45.38 16.11 22.88
C ALA A 589 -46.53 16.54 21.95
N PRO A 590 -47.75 15.99 22.09
CA PRO A 590 -48.86 16.29 21.21
C PRO A 590 -49.26 17.77 21.33
N ARG A 591 -49.57 18.38 20.19
CA ARG A 591 -50.16 19.72 20.09
C ARG A 591 -51.52 19.75 20.78
N ASP A 592 -51.62 20.51 21.87
CA ASP A 592 -52.88 21.12 22.27
C ASP A 592 -52.95 22.57 21.77
N THR A 593 -54.13 22.90 21.29
CA THR A 593 -54.55 24.11 20.57
C THR A 593 -54.60 25.34 21.47
N ALA A 594 -53.91 26.42 21.10
CA ALA A 594 -54.35 27.80 21.32
C ALA A 594 -53.50 28.79 20.48
N GLU A 595 -54.19 29.71 19.82
CA GLU A 595 -53.72 30.68 18.83
C GLU A 595 -53.25 32.03 19.48
N PRO A 596 -52.81 33.08 18.74
CA PRO A 596 -51.49 33.67 18.92
C PRO A 596 -51.51 35.15 19.36
N ILE A 597 -50.39 35.65 19.91
CA ILE A 597 -50.16 37.10 20.03
C ILE A 597 -48.77 37.47 19.52
N SER A 598 -48.79 38.14 18.37
CA SER A 598 -47.70 38.91 17.77
C SER A 598 -47.43 40.19 18.56
N ARG A 599 -46.15 40.55 18.76
CA ARG A 599 -45.65 41.93 18.57
C ARG A 599 -44.11 42.04 18.56
N ARG A 600 -43.60 42.28 17.35
CA ARG A 600 -42.54 43.24 16.93
C ARG A 600 -41.54 43.79 17.96
N SER A 601 -40.26 43.76 17.57
CA SER A 601 -39.37 44.94 17.48
C SER A 601 -38.19 44.62 16.54
N ARG A 602 -38.18 45.10 15.29
CA ARG A 602 -37.51 46.32 14.77
C ARG A 602 -35.99 46.38 15.01
N ARG A 603 -35.29 46.44 13.88
CA ARG A 603 -33.86 46.67 13.66
C ARG A 603 -33.60 48.17 13.46
N ASN A 604 -32.33 48.55 13.63
CA ASN A 604 -31.62 49.78 13.23
C ASN A 604 -31.57 50.92 14.26
N ASN A 605 -30.37 51.25 14.74
CA ASN A 605 -29.34 51.92 13.93
C ASN A 605 -28.01 51.18 13.99
#